data_AF-A0A1C3V7U7-F1
#
_entry.id   AF-A0A1C3V7U7-F1
#
_cell.length_a   1.000
_cell.length_b   1.000
_cell.length_c   1.000
_cell.angle_alpha   90.00
_cell.angle_beta   90.00
_cell.angle_gamma   90.00
#
_symmetry.space_group_name_H-M   'P 1'
#
loop_
_entity.id
_entity.type
_entity.pdbx_description
1 polymer ?
#
loop_
_entity_poly.entity_id
_entity_poly.type
_entity_poly.pdbx_seq_one_letter_code
_entity_poly.pdbx_strand_id
1 'polypeptide(L)'
;MQPLITGEAHTWLSPFEKSVEAVLARRGMPTVVLASGDPFFYGVGATLSRHIPASEMSVIPAPSSFSLAASRLGWPLQDVTVLSLHGRPIDLIRPHLHPGRRILALTSDGKGPVDLAALLLAVGFGQSTLTVLEALGGPHEKVSQQKAADFAPVDINDLNICGIEVKADANARILPVSAGLADELFEHDGQITKREIRAMTLSALTPRRGELLWDIGAGSGSIGIEWMLADPSLRAIAIEASGERVARIRRNAEAFGVPGLTIIEGEAPGALAGLPTPDAIFIGGGGSDAGVLDAAISQLRRGARLVANAVTTEMEAVLLAEHARRGGSLTRIDIARAAPVGGMTGWRPAMPVTQWCWIKP
;
A
#
# COMPACT_ATOMS: atom_id res chain seq x y z
N MET A 1 3.32 -47.22 -17.51
CA MET A 1 2.28 -46.73 -16.58
C MET A 1 1.12 -46.23 -17.42
N GLN A 2 -0.11 -46.67 -17.16
CA GLN A 2 -1.28 -46.01 -17.75
C GLN A 2 -1.37 -44.58 -17.18
N PRO A 3 -1.67 -43.56 -18.01
CA PRO A 3 -1.81 -42.18 -17.53
C PRO A 3 -2.99 -42.11 -16.54
N LEU A 4 -2.73 -41.56 -15.35
CA LEU A 4 -3.74 -41.40 -14.29
C LEU A 4 -4.81 -40.33 -14.63
N ILE A 5 -4.49 -39.43 -15.56
CA ILE A 5 -5.40 -38.38 -16.02
C ILE A 5 -5.86 -38.75 -17.44
N THR A 6 -7.15 -38.99 -17.59
CA THR A 6 -7.80 -39.23 -18.89
C THR A 6 -8.67 -38.03 -19.24
N GLY A 7 -8.40 -37.35 -20.35
CA GLY A 7 -9.16 -36.19 -20.78
C GLY A 7 -8.41 -35.33 -21.79
N GLU A 8 -9.06 -34.24 -22.22
CA GLU A 8 -8.45 -33.21 -23.07
C GLU A 8 -7.76 -32.17 -22.18
N ALA A 9 -6.48 -31.91 -22.43
CA ALA A 9 -5.71 -30.91 -21.71
C ALA A 9 -5.82 -29.54 -22.41
N HIS A 10 -6.15 -28.51 -21.65
CA HIS A 10 -6.18 -27.13 -22.12
C HIS A 10 -5.15 -26.29 -21.36
N THR A 11 -4.47 -25.39 -22.05
CA THR A 11 -3.54 -24.45 -21.44
C THR A 11 -4.28 -23.21 -20.93
N TRP A 12 -3.67 -22.53 -19.95
CA TRP A 12 -4.14 -21.22 -19.51
C TRP A 12 -4.08 -20.23 -20.68
N LEU A 13 -5.19 -19.50 -20.90
CA LEU A 13 -5.33 -18.50 -21.94
C LEU A 13 -4.85 -17.13 -21.47
N SER A 14 -4.43 -16.30 -22.42
CA SER A 14 -4.10 -14.89 -22.22
C SER A 14 -5.07 -13.99 -23.01
N PRO A 15 -5.66 -12.95 -22.40
CA PRO A 15 -5.59 -12.60 -20.98
C PRO A 15 -6.31 -13.64 -20.09
N PHE A 16 -5.98 -13.65 -18.80
CA PHE A 16 -6.36 -14.74 -17.89
C PHE A 16 -7.88 -14.86 -17.70
N GLU A 17 -8.63 -13.78 -17.87
CA GLU A 17 -10.10 -13.74 -17.82
C GLU A 17 -10.72 -14.75 -18.80
N LYS A 18 -10.13 -14.93 -19.98
CA LYS A 18 -10.59 -15.94 -20.95
C LYS A 18 -10.50 -17.36 -20.40
N SER A 19 -9.53 -17.62 -19.52
CA SER A 19 -9.43 -18.91 -18.85
C SER A 19 -10.57 -19.12 -17.85
N VAL A 20 -10.97 -18.07 -17.15
CA VAL A 20 -12.13 -18.12 -16.23
C VAL A 20 -13.40 -18.42 -17.02
N GLU A 21 -13.61 -17.73 -18.15
CA GLU A 21 -14.74 -17.98 -19.06
C GLU A 21 -14.74 -19.43 -19.58
N ALA A 22 -13.58 -19.94 -20.01
CA ALA A 22 -13.44 -21.31 -20.49
C ALA A 22 -13.79 -22.35 -19.41
N VAL A 23 -13.38 -22.12 -18.15
CA VAL A 23 -13.77 -22.99 -17.02
C VAL A 23 -15.27 -22.91 -16.77
N LEU A 24 -15.86 -21.70 -16.76
CA LEU A 24 -17.30 -21.52 -16.56
C LEU A 24 -18.14 -22.19 -17.65
N ALA A 25 -17.67 -22.17 -18.90
CA ALA A 25 -18.33 -22.82 -20.03
C ALA A 25 -18.43 -24.35 -19.89
N ARG A 26 -17.64 -24.96 -19.00
CA ARG A 26 -17.66 -26.40 -18.72
C ARG A 26 -18.53 -26.79 -17.51
N ARG A 27 -19.31 -25.86 -16.94
CA ARG A 27 -20.21 -26.16 -15.82
C ARG A 27 -21.13 -27.35 -16.17
N GLY A 28 -21.23 -28.31 -15.25
CA GLY A 28 -21.98 -29.56 -15.44
C GLY A 28 -21.17 -30.69 -16.11
N MET A 29 -19.93 -30.44 -16.54
CA MET A 29 -19.02 -31.45 -17.06
C MET A 29 -17.88 -31.74 -16.07
N PRO A 30 -17.37 -32.99 -15.99
CA PRO A 30 -16.16 -33.29 -15.22
C PRO A 30 -15.00 -32.41 -15.68
N THR A 31 -14.52 -31.55 -14.77
CA THR A 31 -13.47 -30.57 -15.05
C THR A 31 -12.49 -30.54 -13.89
N VAL A 32 -11.20 -30.69 -14.19
CA VAL A 32 -10.10 -30.56 -13.21
C VAL A 32 -9.30 -29.33 -13.55
N VAL A 33 -9.13 -28.44 -12.58
CA VAL A 33 -8.26 -27.28 -12.69
C VAL A 33 -6.94 -27.61 -12.00
N LEU A 34 -5.85 -27.60 -12.76
CA LEU A 34 -4.51 -27.77 -12.22
C LEU A 34 -3.92 -26.41 -11.82
N ALA A 35 -3.56 -26.29 -10.56
CA ALA A 35 -2.91 -25.12 -9.97
C ALA A 35 -1.56 -25.52 -9.37
N SER A 36 -0.59 -24.62 -9.41
CA SER A 36 0.67 -24.79 -8.68
C SER A 36 0.46 -24.47 -7.19
N GLY A 37 0.89 -25.39 -6.31
CA GLY A 37 0.83 -25.20 -4.86
C GLY A 37 -0.60 -25.16 -4.30
N ASP A 38 -0.87 -24.22 -3.40
CA ASP A 38 -2.18 -24.03 -2.78
C ASP A 38 -3.07 -23.12 -3.68
N PRO A 39 -4.21 -23.61 -4.19
CA PRO A 39 -5.09 -22.81 -5.05
C PRO A 39 -5.61 -21.51 -4.41
N PHE A 40 -5.66 -21.42 -3.08
CA PHE A 40 -6.15 -20.24 -2.34
C PHE A 40 -5.05 -19.35 -1.78
N PHE A 41 -3.77 -19.72 -1.91
CA PHE A 41 -2.66 -18.88 -1.46
C PHE A 41 -1.98 -18.17 -2.64
N TYR A 42 -2.56 -17.04 -3.06
CA TYR A 42 -2.23 -16.33 -4.30
C TYR A 42 -2.42 -17.14 -5.59
N GLY A 43 -3.10 -18.28 -5.52
CA GLY A 43 -3.40 -19.16 -6.65
C GLY A 43 -4.71 -18.84 -7.38
N VAL A 44 -4.95 -19.59 -8.45
CA VAL A 44 -6.15 -19.47 -9.32
C VAL A 44 -7.47 -19.73 -8.61
N GLY A 45 -7.47 -20.52 -7.53
CA GLY A 45 -8.68 -20.82 -6.75
C GLY A 45 -9.33 -19.56 -6.19
N ALA A 46 -8.53 -18.59 -5.73
CA ALA A 46 -9.03 -17.30 -5.28
C ALA A 46 -9.76 -16.54 -6.41
N THR A 47 -9.24 -16.58 -7.65
CA THR A 47 -9.87 -15.93 -8.81
C THR A 47 -11.16 -16.64 -9.23
N LEU A 48 -11.15 -17.99 -9.27
CA LEU A 48 -12.33 -18.78 -9.62
C LEU A 48 -13.45 -18.65 -8.58
N SER A 49 -13.12 -18.56 -7.29
CA SER A 49 -14.09 -18.43 -6.20
C SER A 49 -14.96 -17.17 -6.26
N ARG A 50 -14.55 -16.16 -7.04
CA ARG A 50 -15.36 -14.96 -7.32
C ARG A 50 -16.53 -15.23 -8.27
N HIS A 51 -16.47 -16.31 -9.04
CA HIS A 51 -17.43 -16.66 -10.08
C HIS A 51 -18.12 -18.01 -9.85
N ILE A 52 -17.46 -18.90 -9.10
CA ILE A 52 -17.91 -20.25 -8.80
C ILE A 52 -18.11 -20.36 -7.28
N PRO A 53 -19.31 -20.69 -6.79
CA PRO A 53 -19.55 -20.84 -5.35
C PRO A 53 -18.77 -22.04 -4.80
N ALA A 54 -18.38 -21.95 -3.52
CA ALA A 54 -17.62 -23.02 -2.85
C ALA A 54 -18.32 -24.39 -2.90
N SER A 55 -19.65 -24.43 -2.93
CA SER A 55 -20.44 -25.65 -3.07
C SER A 55 -20.26 -26.38 -4.42
N GLU A 56 -19.74 -25.68 -5.45
CA GLU A 56 -19.42 -26.25 -6.77
C GLU A 56 -17.93 -26.62 -6.91
N MET A 57 -17.11 -26.43 -5.87
CA MET A 57 -15.67 -26.66 -5.93
C MET A 57 -15.22 -27.72 -4.93
N SER A 58 -14.46 -28.72 -5.41
CA SER A 58 -13.67 -29.60 -4.55
C SER A 58 -12.20 -29.22 -4.67
N VAL A 59 -11.65 -28.61 -3.62
CA VAL A 59 -10.31 -28.01 -3.63
C VAL A 59 -9.36 -28.91 -2.85
N ILE A 60 -8.28 -29.34 -3.50
CA ILE A 60 -7.23 -30.15 -2.89
C ILE A 60 -5.98 -29.26 -2.74
N PRO A 61 -5.64 -28.79 -1.54
CA PRO A 61 -4.45 -27.96 -1.34
C PRO A 61 -3.18 -28.81 -1.43
N ALA A 62 -2.14 -28.27 -2.03
CA ALA A 62 -0.77 -28.78 -1.95
C ALA A 62 0.12 -27.79 -1.17
N PRO A 63 1.29 -28.21 -0.67
CA PRO A 63 2.23 -27.29 -0.03
C PRO A 63 2.51 -26.07 -0.92
N SER A 64 2.25 -24.87 -0.39
CA SER A 64 2.54 -23.62 -1.09
C SER A 64 4.05 -23.37 -1.22
N SER A 65 4.46 -22.49 -2.14
CA SER A 65 5.85 -22.04 -2.24
C SER A 65 6.35 -21.43 -0.92
N PHE A 66 5.49 -20.74 -0.17
CA PHE A 66 5.82 -20.23 1.17
C PHE A 66 6.08 -21.35 2.17
N SER A 67 5.23 -22.38 2.21
CA SER A 67 5.40 -23.55 3.08
C SER A 67 6.67 -24.32 2.75
N LEU A 68 6.95 -24.52 1.46
CA LEU A 68 8.17 -25.17 0.99
C LEU A 68 9.39 -24.33 1.36
N ALA A 69 9.38 -23.01 1.11
CA ALA A 69 10.49 -22.13 1.43
C ALA A 69 10.77 -22.08 2.94
N ALA A 70 9.73 -21.93 3.75
CA ALA A 70 9.82 -21.98 5.21
C ALA A 70 10.48 -23.28 5.70
N SER A 71 10.13 -24.43 5.11
CA SER A 71 10.74 -25.72 5.48
C SER A 71 12.23 -25.81 5.13
N ARG A 72 12.69 -25.17 4.04
CA ARG A 72 14.10 -25.15 3.63
C ARG A 72 14.93 -24.20 4.48
N LEU A 73 14.33 -23.09 4.89
CA LEU A 73 15.01 -22.06 5.68
C LEU A 73 14.90 -22.29 7.19
N GLY A 74 14.04 -23.22 7.63
CA GLY A 74 13.73 -23.43 9.04
C GLY A 74 13.01 -22.23 9.66
N TRP A 75 12.17 -21.54 8.89
CA TRP A 75 11.49 -20.33 9.34
C TRP A 75 10.04 -20.64 9.75
N PRO A 76 9.63 -20.33 11.00
CA PRO A 76 8.23 -20.44 11.41
C PRO A 76 7.38 -19.42 10.65
N LEU A 77 6.39 -19.89 9.88
CA LEU A 77 5.58 -19.02 9.01
C LEU A 77 4.84 -17.90 9.76
N GLN A 78 4.44 -18.13 11.01
CA GLN A 78 3.78 -17.12 11.84
C GLN A 78 4.68 -15.92 12.19
N ASP A 79 6.00 -16.06 12.10
CA ASP A 79 6.97 -15.00 12.42
C ASP A 79 7.54 -14.32 11.15
N VAL A 80 7.13 -14.78 9.97
CA VAL A 80 7.63 -14.32 8.67
C VAL A 80 6.62 -13.39 8.01
N THR A 81 7.09 -12.27 7.44
CA THR A 81 6.25 -11.52 6.49
C THR A 81 6.10 -12.36 5.23
N VAL A 82 4.89 -12.83 4.94
CA VAL A 82 4.56 -13.43 3.65
C VAL A 82 4.05 -12.35 2.70
N LEU A 83 4.74 -12.18 1.57
CA LEU A 83 4.44 -11.16 0.58
C LEU A 83 4.44 -11.75 -0.83
N SER A 84 3.40 -11.46 -1.61
CA SER A 84 3.40 -11.71 -3.05
C SER A 84 3.74 -10.43 -3.79
N LEU A 85 4.84 -10.47 -4.55
CA LEU A 85 5.24 -9.47 -5.54
C LEU A 85 4.97 -9.96 -6.98
N HIS A 86 4.53 -11.22 -7.13
CA HIS A 86 4.08 -11.77 -8.41
C HIS A 86 2.95 -10.93 -9.02
N GLY A 87 3.19 -10.35 -10.21
CA GLY A 87 2.27 -9.46 -10.91
C GLY A 87 1.99 -8.14 -10.18
N ARG A 88 2.85 -7.74 -9.23
CA ARG A 88 2.66 -6.54 -8.40
C ARG A 88 3.95 -5.72 -8.30
N PRO A 89 3.87 -4.41 -7.96
CA PRO A 89 5.04 -3.59 -7.77
C PRO A 89 5.95 -4.11 -6.65
N ILE A 90 7.25 -4.09 -6.90
CA ILE A 90 8.28 -4.53 -5.95
C ILE A 90 8.33 -3.64 -4.69
N ASP A 91 7.97 -2.37 -4.82
CA ASP A 91 8.00 -1.37 -3.74
C ASP A 91 7.11 -1.74 -2.55
N LEU A 92 6.15 -2.65 -2.74
CA LEU A 92 5.30 -3.18 -1.66
C LEU A 92 6.10 -3.84 -0.53
N ILE A 93 7.37 -4.20 -0.76
CA ILE A 93 8.23 -4.74 0.29
C ILE A 93 8.68 -3.67 1.31
N ARG A 94 8.73 -2.39 0.92
CA ARG A 94 9.37 -1.32 1.70
C ARG A 94 8.82 -1.16 3.12
N PRO A 95 7.50 -1.21 3.38
CA PRO A 95 6.95 -1.11 4.73
C PRO A 95 7.33 -2.28 5.64
N HIS A 96 7.85 -3.38 5.07
CA HIS A 96 8.21 -4.58 5.82
C HIS A 96 9.71 -4.67 6.15
N LEU A 97 10.52 -3.75 5.63
CA LEU A 97 11.98 -3.72 5.83
C LEU A 97 12.33 -3.17 7.22
N HIS A 98 12.21 -4.03 8.23
CA HIS A 98 12.71 -3.77 9.58
C HIS A 98 13.85 -4.72 9.94
N PRO A 99 14.95 -4.25 10.53
CA PRO A 99 16.06 -5.09 10.94
C PRO A 99 15.62 -6.29 11.80
N GLY A 100 16.15 -7.47 11.49
CA GLY A 100 15.82 -8.72 12.19
C GLY A 100 14.52 -9.39 11.72
N ARG A 101 13.72 -8.75 10.84
CA ARG A 101 12.58 -9.42 10.20
C ARG A 101 13.04 -10.45 9.18
N ARG A 102 12.20 -11.47 9.01
CA ARG A 102 12.27 -12.44 7.92
C ARG A 102 11.11 -12.20 6.97
N ILE A 103 11.39 -12.13 5.67
CA ILE A 103 10.40 -11.93 4.62
C ILE A 103 10.51 -13.07 3.62
N LEU A 104 9.38 -13.65 3.24
CA LEU A 104 9.26 -14.49 2.05
C LEU A 104 8.52 -13.70 0.98
N ALA A 105 9.20 -13.37 -0.11
CA ALA A 105 8.68 -12.57 -1.22
C ALA A 105 8.60 -13.43 -2.49
N LEU A 106 7.37 -13.78 -2.92
CA LEU A 106 7.13 -14.49 -4.18
C LEU A 106 7.25 -13.51 -5.35
N THR A 107 8.07 -13.81 -6.36
CA THR A 107 8.33 -12.89 -7.48
C THR A 107 7.62 -13.32 -8.78
N SER A 108 7.75 -12.51 -9.83
CA SER A 108 7.09 -12.73 -11.13
C SER A 108 7.85 -13.68 -12.05
N ASP A 109 9.18 -13.59 -12.03
CA ASP A 109 10.08 -14.18 -13.01
C ASP A 109 11.53 -14.19 -12.49
N GLY A 110 12.48 -14.63 -13.32
CA GLY A 110 13.90 -14.66 -12.97
C GLY A 110 14.55 -13.28 -12.71
N LYS A 111 13.89 -12.16 -13.07
CA LYS A 111 14.40 -10.80 -12.80
C LYS A 111 14.03 -10.30 -11.41
N GLY A 112 12.92 -10.77 -10.87
CA GLY A 112 12.41 -10.35 -9.56
C GLY A 112 13.46 -10.34 -8.43
N PRO A 113 14.29 -11.39 -8.26
CA PRO A 113 15.34 -11.38 -7.24
C PRO A 113 16.43 -10.32 -7.48
N VAL A 114 16.77 -10.04 -8.74
CA VAL A 114 17.75 -9.00 -9.11
C VAL A 114 17.20 -7.61 -8.76
N ASP A 115 15.95 -7.34 -9.13
CA ASP A 115 15.27 -6.09 -8.80
C ASP A 115 15.15 -5.92 -7.28
N LEU A 116 14.91 -7.01 -6.53
CA LEU A 116 14.84 -7.00 -5.07
C LEU A 116 16.19 -6.65 -4.46
N ALA A 117 17.27 -7.27 -4.93
CA ALA A 117 18.61 -6.96 -4.45
C ALA A 117 18.98 -5.50 -4.72
N ALA A 118 18.69 -5.00 -5.93
CA ALA A 118 18.94 -3.61 -6.30
C ALA A 118 18.13 -2.63 -5.43
N LEU A 119 16.86 -2.92 -5.18
CA LEU A 119 16.02 -2.13 -4.28
C LEU A 119 16.59 -2.11 -2.86
N LEU A 120 16.89 -3.28 -2.29
CA LEU A 120 17.46 -3.41 -0.94
C LEU A 120 18.75 -2.61 -0.82
N LEU A 121 19.66 -2.71 -1.79
CA LEU A 121 20.88 -1.92 -1.83
C LEU A 121 20.58 -0.41 -1.85
N ALA A 122 19.71 0.03 -2.76
CA ALA A 122 19.38 1.44 -2.94
C ALA A 122 18.76 2.11 -1.70
N VAL A 123 18.04 1.34 -0.87
CA VAL A 123 17.39 1.86 0.35
C VAL A 123 18.15 1.56 1.65
N GLY A 124 19.42 1.14 1.53
CA GLY A 124 20.33 0.94 2.67
C GLY A 124 20.14 -0.38 3.42
N PHE A 125 19.59 -1.38 2.76
CA PHE A 125 19.44 -2.76 3.26
C PHE A 125 20.34 -3.75 2.50
N GLY A 126 21.41 -3.28 1.88
CA GLY A 126 22.33 -4.09 1.07
C GLY A 126 23.01 -5.22 1.84
N GLN A 127 23.17 -5.09 3.17
CA GLN A 127 23.71 -6.15 4.02
C GLN A 127 22.71 -7.27 4.34
N SER A 128 21.45 -7.15 3.90
CA SER A 128 20.45 -8.21 4.05
C SER A 128 20.91 -9.48 3.33
N THR A 129 20.67 -10.63 3.97
CA THR A 129 20.89 -11.92 3.33
C THR A 129 19.68 -12.22 2.44
N LEU A 130 19.91 -12.39 1.15
CA LEU A 130 18.92 -12.74 0.14
C LEU A 130 19.14 -14.20 -0.29
N THR A 131 18.18 -15.06 0.03
CA THR A 131 18.16 -16.47 -0.37
C THR A 131 17.13 -16.64 -1.47
N VAL A 132 17.54 -17.05 -2.67
CA VAL A 132 16.65 -17.36 -3.78
C VAL A 132 16.36 -18.86 -3.75
N LEU A 133 15.08 -19.21 -3.68
CA LEU A 133 14.60 -20.58 -3.72
C LEU A 133 13.83 -20.79 -5.02
N GLU A 134 14.39 -21.61 -5.89
CA GLU A 134 13.98 -21.81 -7.27
C GLU A 134 13.31 -23.19 -7.41
N ALA A 135 12.24 -23.29 -8.20
CA ALA A 135 11.55 -24.53 -8.59
C ALA A 135 11.30 -25.50 -7.42
N LEU A 136 10.92 -24.96 -6.26
CA LEU A 136 10.69 -25.71 -5.02
C LEU A 136 9.74 -26.90 -5.21
N GLY A 137 10.15 -28.06 -4.69
CA GLY A 137 9.41 -29.32 -4.78
C GLY A 137 9.57 -30.08 -6.10
N GLY A 138 10.29 -29.50 -7.08
CA GLY A 138 10.52 -30.10 -8.40
C GLY A 138 11.93 -30.67 -8.58
N PRO A 139 12.19 -31.35 -9.72
CA PRO A 139 13.52 -31.90 -10.04
C PRO A 139 14.59 -30.83 -10.31
N HIS A 140 14.17 -29.57 -10.51
CA HIS A 140 15.05 -28.41 -10.74
C HIS A 140 15.18 -27.54 -9.49
N GLU A 141 14.77 -28.02 -8.31
CA GLU A 141 14.89 -27.27 -7.06
C GLU A 141 16.34 -26.81 -6.84
N LYS A 142 16.52 -25.51 -6.61
CA LYS A 142 17.82 -24.90 -6.35
C LYS A 142 17.67 -23.82 -5.28
N VAL A 143 18.63 -23.76 -4.38
CA VAL A 143 18.70 -22.74 -3.32
C VAL A 143 20.06 -22.07 -3.41
N SER A 144 20.06 -20.74 -3.48
CA SER A 144 21.28 -19.93 -3.47
C SER A 144 21.14 -18.78 -2.50
N GLN A 145 22.24 -18.38 -1.85
CA GLN A 145 22.24 -17.33 -0.84
C GLN A 145 23.40 -16.38 -1.08
N GLN A 146 23.11 -15.09 -1.09
CA GLN A 146 24.07 -14.01 -1.23
C GLN A 146 23.63 -12.80 -0.40
N LYS A 147 24.52 -11.82 -0.19
CA LYS A 147 24.10 -10.51 0.30
C LYS A 147 23.45 -9.74 -0.84
N ALA A 148 22.46 -8.90 -0.53
CA ALA A 148 21.83 -8.05 -1.54
C ALA A 148 22.83 -7.12 -2.24
N ALA A 149 23.84 -6.61 -1.53
CA ALA A 149 24.88 -5.75 -2.10
C ALA A 149 25.84 -6.49 -3.07
N ASP A 150 26.03 -7.78 -2.87
CA ASP A 150 26.95 -8.62 -3.66
C ASP A 150 26.19 -9.52 -4.66
N PHE A 151 24.91 -9.22 -4.88
CA PHE A 151 23.99 -10.10 -5.58
C PHE A 151 24.32 -10.14 -7.08
N ALA A 152 24.86 -11.27 -7.54
CA ALA A 152 25.24 -11.50 -8.93
C ALA A 152 24.90 -12.92 -9.44
N PRO A 153 23.70 -13.47 -9.19
CA PRO A 153 23.30 -14.72 -9.82
C PRO A 153 22.98 -14.54 -11.30
N VAL A 154 23.25 -15.60 -12.06
CA VAL A 154 22.85 -15.75 -13.47
C VAL A 154 21.81 -16.88 -13.57
N ASP A 155 20.94 -16.79 -14.57
CA ASP A 155 19.97 -17.82 -14.94
C ASP A 155 19.06 -18.29 -13.79
N ILE A 156 18.40 -17.33 -13.13
CA ILE A 156 17.38 -17.63 -12.11
C ILE A 156 16.11 -18.16 -12.77
N ASN A 157 15.55 -19.24 -12.23
CA ASN A 157 14.28 -19.81 -12.66
C ASN A 157 13.11 -18.83 -12.44
N ASP A 158 12.17 -18.76 -13.39
CA ASP A 158 10.97 -17.94 -13.26
C ASP A 158 10.10 -18.32 -12.07
N LEU A 159 10.12 -19.59 -11.67
CA LEU A 159 9.48 -20.09 -10.46
C LEU A 159 10.41 -19.89 -9.27
N ASN A 160 10.41 -18.68 -8.68
CA ASN A 160 11.24 -18.38 -7.53
C ASN A 160 10.51 -17.63 -6.41
N ILE A 161 11.02 -17.82 -5.20
CA ILE A 161 10.65 -17.08 -3.99
C ILE A 161 11.93 -16.64 -3.27
N CYS A 162 11.93 -15.40 -2.79
CA CYS A 162 13.06 -14.80 -2.09
C CYS A 162 12.83 -14.85 -0.57
N GLY A 163 13.72 -15.52 0.16
CA GLY A 163 13.86 -15.37 1.60
C GLY A 163 14.83 -14.24 1.94
N ILE A 164 14.38 -13.25 2.70
CA ILE A 164 15.18 -12.09 3.10
C ILE A 164 15.31 -12.05 4.61
N GLU A 165 16.54 -12.11 5.12
CA GLU A 165 16.86 -11.74 6.51
C GLU A 165 17.32 -10.29 6.53
N VAL A 166 16.45 -9.41 7.01
CA VAL A 166 16.60 -7.96 6.84
C VAL A 166 17.71 -7.44 7.76
N LYS A 167 18.71 -6.79 7.16
CA LYS A 167 19.76 -6.04 7.86
C LYS A 167 19.86 -4.64 7.29
N ALA A 168 19.80 -3.66 8.18
CA ALA A 168 19.94 -2.25 7.85
C ALA A 168 21.39 -1.80 8.01
N ASP A 169 21.83 -0.97 7.09
CA ASP A 169 23.01 -0.12 7.25
C ASP A 169 22.66 1.15 8.04
N ALA A 170 23.67 1.94 8.42
CA ALA A 170 23.47 3.16 9.21
C ALA A 170 22.53 4.19 8.55
N ASN A 171 22.44 4.16 7.22
CA ASN A 171 21.60 5.07 6.42
C ASN A 171 20.34 4.39 5.88
N ALA A 172 19.96 3.22 6.40
CA ALA A 172 18.79 2.50 5.93
C ALA A 172 17.51 3.34 6.11
N ARG A 173 16.69 3.38 5.06
CA ARG A 173 15.39 4.05 5.11
C ARG A 173 14.35 3.14 5.76
N ILE A 174 14.39 3.06 7.10
CA ILE A 174 13.43 2.29 7.90
C ILE A 174 12.17 3.13 8.08
N LEU A 175 11.02 2.61 7.64
CA LEU A 175 9.71 3.26 7.82
C LEU A 175 9.14 2.95 9.21
N PRO A 176 8.86 3.94 10.07
CA PRO A 176 8.13 3.72 11.31
C PRO A 176 6.73 3.13 11.08
N VAL A 177 6.24 2.34 12.04
CA VAL A 177 4.91 1.72 11.99
C VAL A 177 3.78 2.63 12.48
N SER A 178 4.12 3.76 13.11
CA SER A 178 3.15 4.73 13.63
C SER A 178 2.91 5.85 12.63
N ALA A 179 1.73 6.46 12.69
CA ALA A 179 1.44 7.72 12.03
C ALA A 179 2.36 8.86 12.51
N GLY A 180 2.46 9.93 11.72
CA GLY A 180 3.34 11.07 11.98
C GLY A 180 4.79 10.80 11.61
N LEU A 181 5.00 10.16 10.45
CA LEU A 181 6.33 9.94 9.87
C LEU A 181 7.11 11.26 9.77
N ALA A 182 8.44 11.23 9.86
CA ALA A 182 9.27 12.43 9.74
C ALA A 182 9.03 13.12 8.38
N ASP A 183 9.02 14.46 8.34
CA ASP A 183 8.70 15.22 7.13
C ASP A 183 9.75 14.97 6.04
N GLU A 184 11.00 14.76 6.44
CA GLU A 184 12.18 14.55 5.58
C GLU A 184 12.12 13.23 4.81
N LEU A 185 11.23 12.31 5.18
CA LEU A 185 10.99 11.08 4.42
C LEU A 185 10.17 11.32 3.15
N PHE A 186 9.55 12.50 3.02
CA PHE A 186 8.72 12.90 1.89
C PHE A 186 9.46 13.95 1.06
N GLU A 187 9.39 13.81 -0.25
CA GLU A 187 9.67 14.92 -1.14
C GLU A 187 8.55 15.98 -0.97
N HIS A 188 8.90 17.24 -0.74
CA HIS A 188 7.96 18.35 -0.60
C HIS A 188 8.58 19.71 -0.95
N ASP A 189 7.77 20.69 -1.35
CA ASP A 189 8.16 22.08 -1.62
C ASP A 189 8.05 23.02 -0.40
N GLY A 190 7.88 22.43 0.79
CA GLY A 190 7.61 23.14 2.04
C GLY A 190 6.13 23.16 2.41
N GLN A 191 5.23 22.87 1.46
CA GLN A 191 3.82 22.64 1.73
C GLN A 191 3.55 21.16 2.02
N ILE A 192 3.83 20.78 3.26
CA ILE A 192 3.52 19.46 3.81
C ILE A 192 2.78 19.62 5.13
N THR A 193 1.76 18.81 5.37
CA THR A 193 1.16 18.66 6.69
C THR A 193 2.24 18.17 7.64
N LYS A 194 2.59 18.97 8.66
CA LYS A 194 3.69 18.65 9.58
C LYS A 194 3.41 17.37 10.36
N ARG A 195 4.43 16.57 10.65
CA ARG A 195 4.31 15.23 11.23
C ARG A 195 3.34 15.10 12.43
N GLU A 196 3.33 16.06 13.35
CA GLU A 196 2.45 16.04 14.53
C GLU A 196 1.00 16.32 14.10
N ILE A 197 0.79 17.26 13.19
CA ILE A 197 -0.52 17.54 12.57
C ILE A 197 -0.99 16.31 11.78
N ARG A 198 -0.11 15.63 11.04
CA ARG A 198 -0.46 14.38 10.34
C ARG A 198 -0.89 13.29 11.29
N ALA A 199 -0.15 13.08 12.38
CA ALA A 199 -0.52 12.10 13.41
C ALA A 199 -1.93 12.38 13.98
N MET A 200 -2.22 13.63 14.35
CA MET A 200 -3.55 14.02 14.84
C MET A 200 -4.63 13.90 13.76
N THR A 201 -4.32 14.25 12.52
CA THR A 201 -5.24 14.13 11.38
C THR A 201 -5.60 12.66 11.11
N LEU A 202 -4.62 11.76 11.09
CA LEU A 202 -4.86 10.32 10.92
C LEU A 202 -5.61 9.73 12.11
N SER A 203 -5.30 10.19 13.33
CA SER A 203 -6.08 9.84 14.53
C SER A 203 -7.54 10.27 14.40
N ALA A 204 -7.82 11.44 13.84
CA ALA A 204 -9.17 11.93 13.61
C ALA A 204 -9.89 11.20 12.45
N LEU A 205 -9.15 10.82 11.41
CA LEU A 205 -9.68 10.07 10.26
C LEU A 205 -10.06 8.63 10.61
N THR A 206 -9.44 8.04 11.64
CA THR A 206 -9.71 6.68 12.15
C THR A 206 -9.79 5.61 11.05
N PRO A 207 -8.69 5.28 10.36
CA PRO A 207 -8.73 4.33 9.24
C PRO A 207 -9.25 2.95 9.66
N ARG A 208 -10.13 2.35 8.85
CA ARG A 208 -10.66 1.00 9.07
C ARG A 208 -10.51 0.15 7.83
N ARG A 209 -10.27 -1.15 8.04
CA ARG A 209 -10.00 -2.13 6.97
C ARG A 209 -10.95 -1.98 5.77
N GLY A 210 -10.37 -1.84 4.58
CA GLY A 210 -11.07 -1.77 3.28
C GLY A 210 -11.59 -0.40 2.87
N GLU A 211 -11.46 0.61 3.73
CA GLU A 211 -12.00 1.95 3.49
C GLU A 211 -11.22 2.74 2.43
N LEU A 212 -11.95 3.61 1.75
CA LEU A 212 -11.46 4.56 0.77
C LEU A 212 -11.40 5.98 1.35
N LEU A 213 -10.23 6.61 1.27
CA LEU A 213 -10.01 8.03 1.58
C LEU A 213 -10.00 8.88 0.31
N TRP A 214 -10.63 10.05 0.34
CA TRP A 214 -10.25 11.16 -0.55
C TRP A 214 -9.33 12.12 0.19
N ASP A 215 -8.19 12.43 -0.39
CA ASP A 215 -7.21 13.43 0.09
C ASP A 215 -7.27 14.63 -0.85
N ILE A 216 -8.08 15.65 -0.48
CA ILE A 216 -8.34 16.83 -1.31
C ILE A 216 -7.32 17.92 -1.00
N GLY A 217 -6.62 18.38 -2.03
CA GLY A 217 -5.49 19.29 -1.89
C GLY A 217 -4.29 18.55 -1.31
N ALA A 218 -3.94 17.42 -1.93
CA ALA A 218 -3.03 16.43 -1.37
C ALA A 218 -1.60 16.93 -1.16
N GLY A 219 -1.14 17.95 -1.91
CA GLY A 219 0.18 18.53 -1.75
C GLY A 219 1.30 17.50 -2.04
N SER A 220 1.95 17.01 -0.99
CA SER A 220 2.94 15.93 -1.09
C SER A 220 2.35 14.51 -1.05
N GLY A 221 1.05 14.37 -0.82
CA GLY A 221 0.33 13.10 -0.67
C GLY A 221 0.48 12.44 0.70
N SER A 222 1.05 13.16 1.66
CA SER A 222 1.47 12.60 2.96
C SER A 222 0.33 11.96 3.77
N ILE A 223 -0.90 12.51 3.72
CA ILE A 223 -2.05 11.93 4.43
C ILE A 223 -2.52 10.66 3.73
N GLY A 224 -2.74 10.69 2.41
CA GLY A 224 -3.10 9.50 1.64
C GLY A 224 -2.08 8.36 1.75
N ILE A 225 -0.78 8.69 1.77
CA ILE A 225 0.30 7.70 1.92
C ILE A 225 0.26 7.04 3.30
N GLU A 226 0.24 7.81 4.38
CA GLU A 226 0.20 7.25 5.73
C GLU A 226 -1.13 6.52 6.03
N TRP A 227 -2.24 6.95 5.43
CA TRP A 227 -3.50 6.22 5.44
C TRP A 227 -3.32 4.80 4.85
N MET A 228 -2.72 4.69 3.66
CA MET A 228 -2.50 3.39 3.01
C MET A 228 -1.45 2.53 3.71
N LEU A 229 -0.52 3.12 4.45
CA LEU A 229 0.46 2.38 5.27
C LEU A 229 -0.17 1.71 6.49
N ALA A 230 -1.32 2.20 6.98
CA ALA A 230 -1.94 1.65 8.18
C ALA A 230 -2.49 0.22 8.00
N ASP A 231 -2.95 -0.13 6.80
CA ASP A 231 -3.38 -1.49 6.46
C ASP A 231 -3.39 -1.69 4.92
N PRO A 232 -2.91 -2.81 4.37
CA PRO A 232 -2.85 -3.05 2.92
C PRO A 232 -4.20 -3.03 2.18
N SER A 233 -5.33 -3.12 2.90
CA SER A 233 -6.68 -3.03 2.32
C SER A 233 -7.17 -1.59 2.15
N LEU A 234 -6.49 -0.62 2.78
CA LEU A 234 -6.85 0.79 2.71
C LEU A 234 -6.47 1.38 1.35
N ARG A 235 -7.37 2.20 0.81
CA ARG A 235 -7.19 2.86 -0.48
C ARG A 235 -7.33 4.37 -0.30
N ALA A 236 -6.63 5.12 -1.14
CA ALA A 236 -6.78 6.56 -1.19
C ALA A 236 -6.80 7.07 -2.63
N ILE A 237 -7.53 8.16 -2.83
CA ILE A 237 -7.48 8.99 -4.03
C ILE A 237 -6.97 10.36 -3.61
N ALA A 238 -5.80 10.75 -4.11
CA ALA A 238 -5.21 12.07 -3.93
C ALA A 238 -5.66 12.99 -5.08
N ILE A 239 -6.24 14.15 -4.74
CA ILE A 239 -6.68 15.17 -5.69
C ILE A 239 -5.75 16.37 -5.55
N GLU A 240 -5.06 16.73 -6.62
CA GLU A 240 -4.09 17.82 -6.66
C GLU A 240 -4.05 18.47 -8.05
N ALA A 241 -4.02 19.80 -8.10
CA ALA A 241 -4.09 20.55 -9.35
C ALA A 241 -2.71 20.77 -10.00
N SER A 242 -1.67 20.90 -9.17
CA SER A 242 -0.32 21.12 -9.67
C SER A 242 0.30 19.83 -10.23
N GLY A 243 0.56 19.80 -11.55
CA GLY A 243 1.23 18.67 -12.20
C GLY A 243 2.60 18.31 -11.58
N GLU A 244 3.34 19.29 -11.07
CA GLU A 244 4.60 19.05 -10.35
C GLU A 244 4.37 18.28 -9.04
N ARG A 245 3.34 18.68 -8.27
CA ARG A 245 2.94 18.00 -7.05
C ARG A 245 2.36 16.62 -7.32
N VAL A 246 1.59 16.46 -8.38
CA VAL A 246 1.11 15.14 -8.85
C VAL A 246 2.28 14.19 -9.12
N ALA A 247 3.31 14.66 -9.83
CA ALA A 247 4.52 13.88 -10.07
C ALA A 247 5.25 13.54 -8.75
N ARG A 248 5.27 14.47 -7.80
CA ARG A 248 5.85 14.29 -6.46
C ARG A 248 5.09 13.27 -5.61
N ILE A 249 3.76 13.33 -5.61
CA ILE A 249 2.90 12.36 -4.92
C ILE A 249 3.19 10.95 -5.43
N ARG A 250 3.36 10.78 -6.75
CA ARG A 250 3.71 9.48 -7.34
C ARG A 250 5.06 8.96 -6.82
N ARG A 251 6.11 9.78 -6.85
CA ARG A 251 7.44 9.41 -6.33
C ARG A 251 7.40 9.09 -4.83
N ASN A 252 6.66 9.86 -4.04
CA ASN A 252 6.46 9.57 -2.62
C ASN A 252 5.72 8.22 -2.45
N ALA A 253 4.62 7.99 -3.16
CA ALA A 253 3.86 6.74 -3.05
C ALA A 253 4.72 5.50 -3.33
N GLU A 254 5.53 5.54 -4.38
CA GLU A 254 6.53 4.51 -4.70
C GLU A 254 7.57 4.37 -3.59
N ALA A 255 8.16 5.49 -3.13
CA ALA A 255 9.19 5.48 -2.09
C ALA A 255 8.69 4.94 -0.74
N PHE A 256 7.40 5.13 -0.40
CA PHE A 256 6.79 4.59 0.81
C PHE A 256 6.24 3.17 0.64
N GLY A 257 6.21 2.62 -0.57
CA GLY A 257 5.68 1.28 -0.82
C GLY A 257 4.15 1.22 -0.86
N VAL A 258 3.50 2.31 -1.26
CA VAL A 258 2.06 2.41 -1.53
C VAL A 258 1.77 2.84 -2.97
N PRO A 259 2.36 2.18 -4.00
CA PRO A 259 2.20 2.58 -5.40
C PRO A 259 0.77 2.48 -5.94
N GLY A 260 -0.15 1.87 -5.17
CA GLY A 260 -1.58 1.84 -5.47
C GLY A 260 -2.33 3.14 -5.16
N LEU A 261 -1.67 4.18 -4.63
CA LEU A 261 -2.28 5.49 -4.43
C LEU A 261 -2.78 6.04 -5.77
N THR A 262 -4.09 6.22 -5.89
CA THR A 262 -4.69 6.80 -7.09
C THR A 262 -4.52 8.31 -7.04
N ILE A 263 -4.06 8.92 -8.14
CA ILE A 263 -3.80 10.35 -8.20
C ILE A 263 -4.64 10.95 -9.33
N ILE A 264 -5.44 11.95 -8.99
CA ILE A 264 -6.26 12.71 -9.94
C ILE A 264 -5.67 14.11 -10.04
N GLU A 265 -5.13 14.42 -11.22
CA GLU A 265 -4.69 15.77 -11.56
C GLU A 265 -5.91 16.62 -11.90
N GLY A 266 -6.24 17.58 -11.04
CA GLY A 266 -7.39 18.46 -11.23
C GLY A 266 -7.81 19.18 -9.96
N GLU A 267 -8.78 20.08 -10.12
CA GLU A 267 -9.30 20.93 -9.05
C GLU A 267 -10.65 20.43 -8.54
N ALA A 268 -10.82 20.39 -7.22
CA ALA A 268 -12.14 20.23 -6.62
C ALA A 268 -12.96 21.53 -6.82
N PRO A 269 -14.30 21.45 -6.96
CA PRO A 269 -15.13 20.25 -6.88
C PRO A 269 -15.17 19.42 -8.17
N GLY A 270 -14.70 19.94 -9.31
CA GLY A 270 -14.82 19.29 -10.62
C GLY A 270 -14.18 17.90 -10.68
N ALA A 271 -12.98 17.75 -10.12
CA ALA A 271 -12.24 16.49 -10.06
C ALA A 271 -12.89 15.41 -9.17
N LEU A 272 -13.91 15.76 -8.38
CA LEU A 272 -14.65 14.81 -7.54
C LEU A 272 -15.71 14.03 -8.31
N ALA A 273 -16.07 14.49 -9.52
CA ALA A 273 -17.13 13.88 -10.32
C ALA A 273 -16.73 12.47 -10.81
N GLY A 274 -17.66 11.51 -10.67
CA GLY A 274 -17.47 10.14 -11.14
C GLY A 274 -16.52 9.28 -10.28
N LEU A 275 -15.93 9.85 -9.23
CA LEU A 275 -15.10 9.10 -8.30
C LEU A 275 -15.94 8.11 -7.46
N PRO A 276 -15.37 6.96 -7.07
CA PRO A 276 -16.05 6.04 -6.17
C PRO A 276 -16.31 6.71 -4.82
N THR A 277 -17.46 6.41 -4.23
CA THR A 277 -17.88 6.95 -2.94
C THR A 277 -16.83 6.69 -1.84
N PRO A 278 -16.33 7.73 -1.15
CA PRO A 278 -15.37 7.59 -0.07
C PRO A 278 -16.03 7.20 1.26
N ASP A 279 -15.24 6.56 2.12
CA ASP A 279 -15.58 6.26 3.52
C ASP A 279 -15.01 7.33 4.49
N ALA A 280 -13.96 8.03 4.05
CA ALA A 280 -13.43 9.22 4.70
C ALA A 280 -12.99 10.28 3.68
N ILE A 281 -13.07 11.55 4.06
CA ILE A 281 -12.51 12.66 3.31
C ILE A 281 -11.58 13.43 4.23
N PHE A 282 -10.39 13.73 3.73
CA PHE A 282 -9.50 14.74 4.26
C PHE A 282 -9.47 15.95 3.33
N ILE A 283 -9.52 17.16 3.91
CA ILE A 283 -9.37 18.43 3.17
C ILE A 283 -8.20 19.20 3.78
N GLY A 284 -7.11 19.28 3.02
CA GLY A 284 -5.91 20.03 3.39
C GLY A 284 -5.88 21.43 2.78
N GLY A 285 -5.72 21.49 1.46
CA GLY A 285 -5.71 22.73 0.66
C GLY A 285 -6.97 22.93 -0.17
N GLY A 286 -7.27 24.18 -0.56
CA GLY A 286 -8.37 24.51 -1.48
C GLY A 286 -9.79 24.34 -0.92
N GLY A 287 -9.95 23.93 0.35
CA GLY A 287 -11.26 23.74 0.96
C GLY A 287 -12.11 25.00 1.11
N SER A 288 -11.48 26.18 1.03
CA SER A 288 -12.14 27.49 1.05
C SER A 288 -12.75 27.87 -0.29
N ASP A 289 -12.39 27.16 -1.36
CA ASP A 289 -12.90 27.45 -2.70
C ASP A 289 -14.38 27.09 -2.77
N ALA A 290 -15.15 27.95 -3.45
CA ALA A 290 -16.60 27.88 -3.44
C ALA A 290 -17.11 26.50 -3.91
N GLY A 291 -17.89 25.85 -3.05
CA GLY A 291 -18.56 24.58 -3.35
C GLY A 291 -17.72 23.31 -3.14
N VAL A 292 -16.42 23.40 -2.84
CA VAL A 292 -15.58 22.21 -2.59
C VAL A 292 -16.11 21.40 -1.43
N LEU A 293 -16.36 22.05 -0.28
CA LEU A 293 -16.80 21.36 0.92
C LEU A 293 -18.20 20.74 0.77
N ASP A 294 -19.14 21.47 0.18
CA ASP A 294 -20.50 20.93 -0.05
C ASP A 294 -20.49 19.77 -1.05
N ALA A 295 -19.67 19.84 -2.11
CA ALA A 295 -19.49 18.74 -3.04
C ALA A 295 -18.89 17.52 -2.34
N ALA A 296 -17.83 17.69 -1.54
CA ALA A 296 -17.23 16.62 -0.75
C ALA A 296 -18.25 15.97 0.21
N ILE A 297 -19.00 16.78 0.97
CA ILE A 297 -20.02 16.30 1.91
C ILE A 297 -21.15 15.55 1.20
N SER A 298 -21.54 15.98 -0.01
CA SER A 298 -22.59 15.29 -0.77
C SER A 298 -22.21 13.86 -1.15
N GLN A 299 -20.91 13.60 -1.34
CA GLN A 299 -20.39 12.29 -1.76
C GLN A 299 -20.25 11.30 -0.61
N LEU A 300 -20.20 11.78 0.64
CA LEU A 300 -20.12 10.92 1.83
C LEU A 300 -21.38 10.08 2.03
N ARG A 301 -21.22 8.84 2.51
CA ARG A 301 -22.33 8.03 3.05
C ARG A 301 -22.59 8.40 4.51
N ARG A 302 -23.77 8.03 5.03
CA ARG A 302 -24.02 8.09 6.48
C ARG A 302 -22.97 7.29 7.24
N GLY A 303 -22.45 7.86 8.34
CA GLY A 303 -21.39 7.29 9.16
C GLY A 303 -19.97 7.50 8.62
N ALA A 304 -19.84 8.05 7.41
CA ALA A 304 -18.54 8.41 6.84
C ALA A 304 -18.00 9.71 7.48
N ARG A 305 -16.68 9.87 7.43
CA ARG A 305 -15.96 10.89 8.22
C ARG A 305 -15.40 11.98 7.32
N LEU A 306 -15.40 13.21 7.81
CA LEU A 306 -14.72 14.34 7.19
C LEU A 306 -13.78 14.96 8.22
N VAL A 307 -12.52 15.14 7.84
CA VAL A 307 -11.54 15.90 8.61
C VAL A 307 -10.99 17.00 7.71
N ALA A 308 -11.01 18.24 8.18
CA ALA A 308 -10.49 19.39 7.45
C ALA A 308 -9.55 20.20 8.34
N ASN A 309 -8.41 20.61 7.79
CA ASN A 309 -7.43 21.42 8.50
C ASN A 309 -7.32 22.81 7.84
N ALA A 310 -7.28 23.86 8.66
CA ALA A 310 -7.11 25.24 8.24
C ALA A 310 -5.85 25.85 8.86
N VAL A 311 -5.06 26.54 8.04
CA VAL A 311 -3.94 27.40 8.48
C VAL A 311 -4.16 28.87 8.12
N THR A 312 -5.06 29.15 7.18
CA THR A 312 -5.45 30.52 6.79
C THR A 312 -6.73 30.93 7.52
N THR A 313 -6.89 32.23 7.73
CA THR A 313 -8.08 32.80 8.39
C THR A 313 -9.36 32.57 7.59
N GLU A 314 -9.26 32.55 6.25
CA GLU A 314 -10.37 32.30 5.33
C GLU A 314 -10.90 30.88 5.49
N MET A 315 -10.02 29.88 5.48
CA MET A 315 -10.41 28.49 5.68
C MET A 315 -10.89 28.25 7.12
N GLU A 316 -10.28 28.92 8.11
CA GLU A 316 -10.74 28.85 9.50
C GLU A 316 -12.17 29.38 9.67
N ALA A 317 -12.53 30.49 9.00
CA ALA A 317 -13.89 31.01 9.00
C ALA A 317 -14.90 30.01 8.41
N VAL A 318 -14.52 29.31 7.34
CA VAL A 318 -15.34 28.24 6.74
C VAL A 318 -15.55 27.09 7.74
N LEU A 319 -14.48 26.62 8.40
CA LEU A 319 -14.58 25.53 9.39
C LEU A 319 -15.42 25.92 10.61
N LEU A 320 -15.31 27.15 11.10
CA LEU A 320 -16.13 27.68 12.19
C LEU A 320 -17.62 27.70 11.82
N ALA A 321 -17.95 28.18 10.61
CA ALA A 321 -19.32 28.21 10.12
C ALA A 321 -19.92 26.81 9.99
N GLU A 322 -19.13 25.85 9.50
CA GLU A 322 -19.57 24.46 9.30
C GLU A 322 -19.74 23.72 10.62
N HIS A 323 -18.85 23.95 11.58
CA HIS A 323 -19.04 23.46 12.94
C HIS A 323 -20.32 24.04 13.56
N ALA A 324 -20.58 25.34 13.43
CA ALA A 324 -21.81 25.95 13.94
C ALA A 324 -23.08 25.37 13.28
N ARG A 325 -23.00 25.04 11.99
CA ARG A 325 -24.13 24.52 11.21
C ARG A 325 -24.39 23.03 11.41
N ARG A 326 -23.33 22.22 11.53
CA ARG A 326 -23.40 20.74 11.45
C ARG A 326 -22.91 20.04 12.72
N GLY A 327 -22.33 20.77 13.67
CA GLY A 327 -21.66 20.21 14.84
C GLY A 327 -20.33 19.54 14.48
N GLY A 328 -20.06 18.39 15.11
CA GLY A 328 -18.75 17.75 15.07
C GLY A 328 -17.83 18.29 16.18
N SER A 329 -16.53 18.14 16.01
CA SER A 329 -15.52 18.68 16.93
C SER A 329 -14.64 19.67 16.20
N LEU A 330 -14.33 20.79 16.86
CA LEU A 330 -13.39 21.80 16.37
C LEU A 330 -12.25 21.94 17.38
N THR A 331 -11.01 21.71 16.91
CA THR A 331 -9.81 21.72 17.74
C THR A 331 -8.81 22.71 17.17
N ARG A 332 -8.28 23.60 18.00
CA ARG A 332 -7.13 24.44 17.63
C ARG A 332 -5.84 23.83 18.18
N ILE A 333 -4.83 23.75 17.34
CA ILE A 333 -3.59 23.01 17.59
C ILE A 333 -2.41 23.98 17.44
N ASP A 334 -1.76 24.27 18.55
CA ASP A 334 -0.55 25.10 18.63
C ASP A 334 0.67 24.22 18.93
N ILE A 335 1.69 24.29 18.06
CA ILE A 335 2.94 23.54 18.22
C ILE A 335 4.11 24.51 18.14
N ALA A 336 5.07 24.37 19.05
CA ALA A 336 6.34 25.06 18.98
C ALA A 336 7.50 24.05 19.03
N ARG A 337 8.58 24.34 18.29
CA ARG A 337 9.81 23.53 18.31
C ARG A 337 10.98 24.37 18.77
N ALA A 338 11.90 23.72 19.49
CA ALA A 338 13.15 24.33 19.85
C ALA A 338 13.96 24.68 18.59
N ALA A 339 14.45 25.91 18.52
CA ALA A 339 15.31 26.39 17.44
C ALA A 339 16.42 27.29 18.02
N PRO A 340 17.60 27.37 17.36
CA PRO A 340 18.65 28.31 17.77
C PRO A 340 18.17 29.76 17.74
N VAL A 341 18.52 30.52 18.78
CA VAL A 341 18.32 31.97 18.92
C VAL A 341 19.63 32.57 19.40
N GLY A 342 20.44 33.09 18.47
CA GLY A 342 21.83 33.42 18.75
C GLY A 342 22.61 32.19 19.21
N GLY A 343 23.28 32.27 20.37
CA GLY A 343 23.98 31.13 21.00
C GLY A 343 23.13 30.27 21.93
N MET A 344 21.82 30.52 22.04
CA MET A 344 20.90 29.82 22.93
C MET A 344 19.79 29.08 22.15
N THR A 345 18.88 28.43 22.87
CA THR A 345 17.71 27.73 22.29
C THR A 345 16.44 28.42 22.76
N GLY A 346 15.51 28.67 21.83
CA GLY A 346 14.19 29.22 22.11
C GLY A 346 13.08 28.45 21.41
N TRP A 347 11.84 28.68 21.82
CA TRP A 347 10.67 28.11 21.16
C TRP A 347 10.30 28.92 19.93
N ARG A 348 10.27 28.27 18.76
CA ARG A 348 9.72 28.84 17.52
C ARG A 348 8.33 28.24 17.29
N PRO A 349 7.24 29.01 17.48
CA PRO A 349 5.90 28.54 17.19
C PRO A 349 5.70 28.33 15.69
N ALA A 350 5.00 27.27 15.32
CA ALA A 350 4.45 27.09 13.98
C ALA A 350 3.14 27.89 13.84
N MET A 351 2.66 28.06 12.60
CA MET A 351 1.32 28.57 12.40
C MET A 351 0.31 27.60 13.04
N PRO A 352 -0.64 28.10 13.84
CA PRO A 352 -1.70 27.29 14.42
C PRO A 352 -2.51 26.57 13.34
N VAL A 353 -2.98 25.37 13.66
CA VAL A 353 -3.89 24.61 12.78
C VAL A 353 -5.25 24.49 13.47
N THR A 354 -6.31 24.86 12.77
CA THR A 354 -7.68 24.58 13.21
C THR A 354 -8.18 23.35 12.47
N GLN A 355 -8.52 22.31 13.20
CA GLN A 355 -9.02 21.05 12.69
C GLN A 355 -10.50 20.89 13.00
N TRP A 356 -11.31 20.64 11.98
CA TRP A 356 -12.71 20.27 12.11
C TRP A 356 -12.90 18.80 11.75
N CYS A 357 -13.57 18.06 12.63
CA CYS A 357 -13.91 16.66 12.42
C CYS A 357 -15.43 16.49 12.49
N TRP A 358 -15.99 15.81 11.51
CA TRP A 358 -17.43 15.61 11.40
C TRP A 358 -17.75 14.22 10.88
N ILE A 359 -18.85 13.65 11.37
CA ILE A 359 -19.39 12.36 10.91
C ILE A 359 -20.75 12.64 10.29
N LYS A 360 -20.98 12.15 9.07
CA LYS A 360 -22.25 12.34 8.38
C LYS A 360 -23.37 11.58 9.12
N PRO A 361 -24.44 12.26 9.57
CA PRO A 361 -25.48 11.66 10.39
C PRO A 361 -26.35 10.65 9.64
#